data_AF-A0A951GGF0-F1
#
_entry.id   AF-A0A951GGF0-F1
#
_cell.length_a   1.000
_cell.length_b   1.000
_cell.length_c   1.000
_cell.angle_alpha   90.00
_cell.angle_beta   90.00
_cell.angle_gamma   90.00
#
_symmetry.space_group_name_H-M   'P 1'
#
loop_
_entity.id
_entity.type
_entity.pdbx_description
1 polymer ?
#
loop_
_entity_poly.entity_id
_entity_poly.type
_entity_poly.pdbx_seq_one_letter_code
_entity_poly.pdbx_strand_id
1 'polypeptide(L)' 'MMLLDAPPPRDSRFGSPLQLSRVHWLRPELVAEITFLTWTDDGFLRQIVYQGLREDKPAREVERPCPNGHYPVCLRGRC' A
#
# COMPACT_ATOMS: atom_id res chain seq x y z
N MET A 1 41.61 -10.64 -27.37
CA MET A 1 40.57 -9.60 -27.40
C MET A 1 39.23 -10.34 -27.50
N MET A 2 38.63 -10.68 -26.35
CA MET A 2 37.35 -11.40 -26.32
C MET A 2 36.23 -10.39 -26.52
N LEU A 3 35.49 -10.61 -27.60
CA LEU A 3 34.28 -9.90 -28.00
C LEU A 3 33.20 -10.19 -26.95
N LEU A 4 32.55 -9.17 -26.41
CA LEU A 4 31.54 -9.35 -25.37
C LEU A 4 30.37 -10.18 -25.91
N ASP A 5 30.05 -11.27 -25.21
CA ASP A 5 28.82 -12.03 -25.40
C ASP A 5 27.60 -11.09 -25.38
N ALA A 6 26.63 -11.38 -26.25
CA ALA A 6 25.43 -10.56 -26.41
C ALA A 6 24.71 -10.39 -25.05
N PRO A 7 24.23 -9.16 -24.72
CA PRO A 7 23.52 -8.94 -23.48
C PRO A 7 22.27 -9.81 -23.43
N PRO A 8 21.94 -10.40 -22.25
CA PRO A 8 20.78 -11.25 -22.13
C PRO A 8 19.52 -10.48 -22.54
N PRO A 9 18.55 -11.15 -23.21
CA PRO A 9 17.32 -10.51 -23.63
C PRO A 9 16.61 -9.93 -22.40
N ARG A 10 16.35 -8.62 -22.44
CA ARG A 10 15.63 -7.89 -21.38
C ARG A 10 14.13 -8.09 -21.57
N ASP A 11 13.66 -9.33 -21.45
CA ASP A 11 12.23 -9.66 -21.57
C ASP A 11 11.41 -9.10 -20.38
N SER A 12 12.05 -8.92 -19.22
CA SER A 12 11.53 -8.20 -18.06
C SER A 12 12.66 -7.81 -17.12
N ARG A 13 12.64 -6.58 -16.58
CA ARG A 13 13.56 -6.15 -15.51
C ARG A 13 13.51 -7.04 -14.24
N PHE A 14 12.51 -7.92 -14.14
CA PHE A 14 12.24 -8.75 -12.97
C PHE A 14 12.42 -10.26 -13.23
N GLY A 15 12.95 -10.68 -14.40
CA GLY A 15 13.37 -12.07 -14.66
C GLY A 15 12.30 -13.16 -14.54
N SER A 16 11.03 -12.78 -14.37
CA SER A 16 9.86 -13.67 -14.37
C SER A 16 8.61 -12.85 -14.68
N PRO A 17 7.57 -13.44 -15.30
CA PRO A 17 6.28 -12.78 -15.44
C PRO A 17 5.74 -12.46 -14.04
N LEU A 18 5.29 -11.22 -13.83
CA LEU A 18 4.71 -10.76 -12.57
C LEU A 18 3.45 -11.57 -12.28
N GLN A 19 3.62 -12.71 -11.62
CA GLN A 19 2.52 -13.53 -11.13
C GLN A 19 1.86 -12.76 -9.98
N LEU A 20 0.68 -12.20 -10.24
CA LEU A 20 -0.21 -11.57 -9.25
C LEU A 20 -0.74 -12.58 -8.19
N SER A 21 -0.16 -13.78 -8.09
CA SER A 21 -0.72 -14.98 -7.47
C SER A 21 -0.44 -15.15 -5.97
N ARG A 22 0.17 -14.17 -5.29
CA ARG A 22 0.42 -14.22 -3.83
C ARG A 22 -0.57 -13.38 -3.04
N VAL A 23 -1.86 -13.50 -3.34
CA VAL A 23 -2.92 -12.90 -2.52
C VAL A 23 -3.65 -14.04 -1.81
N HIS A 24 -3.64 -13.99 -0.48
CA HIS A 24 -4.43 -14.89 0.36
C HIS A 24 -5.61 -14.10 0.91
N TRP A 25 -6.82 -14.53 0.57
CA TRP A 25 -8.04 -13.95 1.12
C TRP A 25 -8.26 -14.46 2.53
N LEU A 26 -8.43 -13.54 3.46
CA LEU A 26 -8.73 -13.83 4.85
C LEU A 26 -10.10 -13.27 5.20
N ARG A 27 -10.66 -13.77 6.30
CA ARG A 27 -11.87 -13.20 6.87
C ARG A 27 -11.55 -11.81 7.47
N PRO A 28 -12.39 -10.78 7.26
CA PRO A 28 -12.14 -9.41 7.73
C PRO A 28 -12.44 -9.27 9.23
N GLU A 29 -11.61 -9.89 10.07
CA GLU A 29 -11.69 -9.80 11.54
C GLU A 29 -10.59 -8.90 12.12
N LEU A 30 -9.47 -8.78 11.42
CA LEU A 30 -8.28 -8.07 11.86
C LEU A 30 -8.31 -6.59 11.44
N VAL A 31 -7.96 -5.70 12.37
CA VAL A 31 -7.83 -4.26 12.12
C VAL A 31 -6.38 -3.85 12.28
N ALA A 32 -5.86 -3.06 11.34
CA ALA A 32 -4.52 -2.51 11.41
C ALA A 32 -4.56 -0.98 11.47
N GLU A 33 -3.61 -0.40 12.18
CA GLU A 33 -3.32 1.02 12.13
C GLU A 33 -2.31 1.30 11.02
N ILE A 34 -2.61 2.31 10.22
CA ILE A 34 -1.79 2.75 9.09
C ILE A 34 -1.70 4.27 9.07
N THR A 35 -0.53 4.76 8.71
CA THR A 35 -0.31 6.17 8.35
C THR A 35 -0.26 6.27 6.84
N PHE A 36 -0.90 7.29 6.27
CA PHE A 36 -0.94 7.48 4.82
C PHE A 36 -0.92 8.97 4.46
N LEU A 37 -0.52 9.27 3.23
CA LEU A 37 -0.43 10.66 2.77
C LEU A 37 -1.77 11.18 2.24
N THR A 38 -2.43 10.41 1.38
CA THR A 38 -3.60 10.89 0.61
C THR A 38 -4.50 9.75 0.16
N TRP A 39 -5.81 10.04 0.08
CA TRP A 39 -6.82 9.24 -0.60
C TRP A 39 -6.87 9.59 -2.09
N THR A 40 -6.97 8.59 -2.95
CA THR A 40 -7.25 8.80 -4.38
C THR A 40 -8.75 8.95 -4.61
N ASP A 41 -9.14 9.56 -5.73
CA ASP A 41 -10.55 9.61 -6.16
C ASP A 41 -11.18 8.21 -6.27
N ASP A 42 -10.39 7.21 -6.66
CA ASP A 42 -10.81 5.80 -6.72
C ASP A 42 -10.96 5.11 -5.34
N GLY A 43 -10.70 5.83 -4.24
CA GLY A 43 -10.85 5.29 -2.89
C GLY A 43 -9.69 4.39 -2.42
N PHE A 44 -8.48 4.59 -2.94
CA PHE A 44 -7.26 3.93 -2.48
C PHE A 44 -6.38 4.87 -1.66
N LEU A 45 -5.48 4.28 -0.88
CA LEU A 45 -4.50 5.00 -0.07
C LEU A 45 -3.15 5.08 -0.79
N ARG A 46 -2.52 6.27 -0.79
CA ARG A 46 -1.18 6.49 -1.33
C ARG A 46 -0.14 6.65 -0.24
N GLN A 47 1.04 6.07 -0.49
CA GLN A 47 2.22 6.12 0.38
C GLN A 47 1.88 5.67 1.81
N ILE A 48 1.39 4.43 1.93
CA ILE A 48 0.98 3.86 3.21
C ILE A 48 2.16 3.28 3.98
N VAL A 49 2.11 3.44 5.31
CA VAL A 49 3.04 2.84 6.27
C VAL A 49 2.22 2.07 7.29
N TYR A 50 2.58 0.80 7.49
CA TYR A 50 1.98 -0.06 8.50
C TYR A 50 2.54 0.29 9.88
N GLN A 51 1.66 0.57 10.84
CA GLN A 51 2.06 0.89 12.22
C GLN A 51 1.93 -0.34 13.14
N GLY A 52 0.85 -1.11 13.02
CA GLY A 52 0.59 -2.25 13.89
C GLY A 52 -0.83 -2.79 13.78
N LEU A 53 -1.07 -3.90 14.46
CA LEU A 53 -2.40 -4.50 14.58
C LEU A 53 -3.13 -3.88 15.78
N ARG A 54 -4.40 -3.57 15.59
CA ARG A 54 -5.31 -3.08 16.62
C ARG A 54 -6.30 -4.17 16.99
N GLU A 55 -5.95 -4.94 18.00
CA GLU A 55 -6.82 -5.97 18.59
C GLU A 55 -7.91 -5.37 19.47
N ASP A 56 -7.77 -4.11 19.85
CA ASP A 56 -8.68 -3.39 20.73
C ASP A 56 -9.97 -2.92 20.02
N LYS A 57 -9.96 -2.84 18.69
CA LYS A 57 -11.08 -2.33 17.89
C LYS A 57 -11.68 -3.41 16.98
N PRO A 58 -13.01 -3.64 17.03
CA PRO A 58 -13.63 -4.61 16.13
C PRO A 58 -13.69 -4.08 14.69
N ALA A 59 -13.52 -4.99 13.73
CA ALA A 59 -13.49 -4.66 12.30
C ALA A 59 -14.75 -3.92 11.79
N ARG A 60 -15.90 -4.15 12.42
CA ARG A 60 -17.18 -3.51 12.04
C ARG A 60 -17.24 -2.02 12.31
N GLU A 61 -16.41 -1.51 13.22
CA GLU A 61 -16.36 -0.07 13.56
C GLU A 61 -15.35 0.70 12.70
N VAL A 62 -14.66 0.03 11.77
CA VAL A 62 -13.72 0.68 10.85
C VAL A 62 -14.52 1.24 9.68
N GLU A 63 -14.82 2.53 9.77
CA GLU A 63 -15.52 3.26 8.72
C GLU A 63 -14.56 4.14 7.93
N ARG A 64 -14.91 4.39 6.66
CA ARG A 64 -14.24 5.40 5.86
C ARG A 64 -14.63 6.77 6.42
N PRO A 65 -13.68 7.67 6.72
CA PRO A 65 -14.03 9.02 7.11
C PRO A 65 -14.80 9.68 5.97
N CYS A 66 -15.89 10.39 6.30
CA CYS A 66 -16.73 11.07 5.33
C CYS A 66 -15.88 11.99 4.42
N PRO A 67 -16.10 11.99 3.09
CA PRO A 67 -15.31 12.78 2.15
C PRO A 67 -15.48 14.30 2.32
N ASN A 68 -16.49 14.74 3.08
CA ASN A 68 -16.77 16.15 3.32
C ASN A 68 -16.10 16.66 4.60
N GLY A 69 -14.81 16.98 4.48
CA GLY A 69 -14.25 18.19 5.09
C GLY A 69 -13.62 18.07 6.48
N HIS A 70 -12.43 17.46 6.55
CA HIS A 70 -11.22 17.90 7.27
C HIS A 70 -10.35 16.69 7.60
N TYR A 71 -9.49 16.28 6.67
CA TYR A 71 -8.23 15.63 7.06
C TYR A 71 -7.32 16.76 7.54
N PRO A 72 -6.75 16.70 8.76
CA PRO A 72 -5.82 17.73 9.22
C PRO A 72 -4.58 17.66 8.35
N VAL A 73 -4.51 18.54 7.35
CA VAL A 73 -3.25 18.91 6.74
C VAL A 73 -2.40 19.47 7.89
N CYS A 74 -1.31 18.77 8.19
CA CYS A 74 -0.21 19.24 9.02
C CYS A 74 -0.58 19.78 10.43
N LEU A 75 -0.71 18.89 11.42
CA LEU A 75 -0.52 19.26 12.84
C LEU A 75 0.65 18.50 13.45
N ARG A 76 1.85 18.79 12.94
CA ARG A 76 3.06 19.08 13.75
C ARG A 76 4.16 19.52 12.79
N GLY A 77 4.27 20.83 12.65
CA GLY A 77 5.26 21.60 11.88
C GLY A 77 6.50 20.84 11.40
N ARG A 78 6.50 20.55 10.10
CA ARG A 78 7.61 20.72 9.18
C ARG A 78 7.07 20.47 7.78
N CYS A 79 6.98 21.55 7.01
CA CYS A 79 7.03 21.48 5.56
C CYS A 79 8.37 20.88 5.14
#